data_AF-W3WH89-F1
#
_entry.id   AF-W3WH89-F1
#
_cell.length_a   1.000
_cell.length_b   1.000
_cell.length_c   1.000
_cell.angle_alpha   90.00
_cell.angle_beta   90.00
_cell.angle_gamma   90.00
#
_symmetry.space_group_name_H-M   'P 1'
#
loop_
_entity.id
_entity.type
_entity.pdbx_description
1 polymer ?
#
loop_
_entity_poly.entity_id
_entity_poly.type
_entity_poly.pdbx_seq_one_letter_code
_entity_poly.pdbx_strand_id
1 'polypeptide(L)'
;MSATAPRLVRIAVLESLQFPENIGRERGTFTTVFGNWLERSVTEYNTKRRVSEQVVIRATGFIVVDGKYPEHVGHDFDAIIVTGSMQSAYDKTP
;
A
#
# COMPACT_ATOMS: atom_id res chain seq x y z
N MET A 1 -12.50 19.51 -26.03
CA MET A 1 -11.24 18.90 -25.58
C MET A 1 -11.55 18.06 -24.35
N SER A 2 -11.41 16.73 -24.43
CA SER A 2 -11.63 15.85 -23.29
C SER A 2 -10.49 16.05 -22.30
N ALA A 3 -10.79 16.50 -21.07
CA ALA A 3 -9.79 16.53 -20.02
C ALA A 3 -9.45 15.08 -19.64
N THR A 4 -8.28 14.60 -20.06
CA THR A 4 -7.80 13.27 -19.70
C THR A 4 -7.61 13.22 -18.20
N ALA A 5 -8.36 12.36 -17.52
CA ALA A 5 -8.27 12.18 -16.07
C ALA A 5 -6.86 11.69 -15.66
N PRO A 6 -6.38 12.04 -14.46
CA PRO A 6 -5.14 11.50 -13.92
C PRO A 6 -5.11 9.98 -13.95
N ARG A 7 -3.93 9.40 -14.21
CA ARG A 7 -3.74 7.95 -14.23
C ARG A 7 -3.82 7.39 -12.81
N LEU A 8 -4.70 6.43 -12.57
CA LEU A 8 -4.77 5.71 -11.30
C LEU A 8 -3.68 4.63 -11.22
N VAL A 9 -3.00 4.54 -10.08
CA VAL A 9 -2.08 3.46 -9.70
C VAL A 9 -2.61 2.83 -8.42
N ARG A 10 -2.92 1.55 -8.47
CA ARG A 10 -3.46 0.74 -7.38
C ARG A 10 -2.32 -0.05 -6.75
N ILE A 11 -2.15 0.08 -5.45
CA ILE A 11 -1.08 -0.60 -4.70
C ILE A 11 -1.69 -1.47 -3.62
N ALA A 12 -1.35 -2.76 -3.62
CA ALA A 12 -1.69 -3.66 -2.52
C ALA A 12 -0.61 -3.57 -1.44
N VAL A 13 -1.01 -3.45 -0.18
CA VAL A 13 -0.12 -3.48 0.98
C VAL A 13 -0.41 -4.74 1.78
N LEU A 14 0.51 -5.70 1.69
CA LEU A 14 0.42 -6.98 2.41
C LEU A 14 1.07 -6.83 3.79
N GLU A 15 0.22 -6.60 4.79
CA GLU A 15 0.60 -6.44 6.19
C GLU A 15 0.90 -7.81 6.80
N SER A 16 2.18 -8.15 6.83
CA SER A 16 2.75 -9.39 7.39
C SER A 16 3.06 -9.28 8.88
N LEU A 17 2.70 -8.13 9.48
CA LEU A 17 2.78 -7.86 10.91
C LEU A 17 1.55 -7.02 11.29
N GLN A 18 0.87 -7.41 12.37
CA GLN A 18 -0.21 -6.62 12.93
C GLN A 18 0.28 -5.94 14.21
N PHE A 19 0.14 -4.61 14.27
CA PHE A 19 0.38 -3.89 15.51
C PHE A 19 -0.67 -4.27 16.56
N PRO A 20 -0.30 -4.30 17.86
CA PRO A 20 -1.26 -4.33 18.94
C PRO A 20 -2.36 -3.28 18.73
N GLU A 21 -3.62 -3.62 19.01
CA GLU A 21 -4.77 -2.81 18.66
C GLU A 21 -4.69 -1.36 19.20
N ASN A 22 -4.16 -1.21 20.42
CA ASN A 22 -3.94 0.09 21.05
C ASN A 22 -2.95 0.97 20.25
N ILE A 23 -1.90 0.36 19.69
CA ILE A 23 -0.90 1.06 18.86
C ILE A 23 -1.51 1.37 17.49
N GLY A 24 -2.18 0.38 16.87
CA GLY A 24 -2.82 0.56 15.56
C GLY A 24 -3.88 1.67 15.56
N ARG A 25 -4.61 1.84 16.67
CA ARG A 25 -5.62 2.90 16.83
C ARG A 25 -4.99 4.30 16.93
N GLU A 26 -3.86 4.43 17.63
CA GLU A 26 -3.19 5.73 17.82
C GLU A 26 -2.33 6.13 16.60
N ARG A 27 -1.67 5.16 15.96
CA ARG A 27 -0.64 5.40 14.93
C ARG A 27 -1.08 5.05 13.51
N GLY A 28 -2.24 4.40 13.36
CA GLY A 28 -2.71 3.86 12.08
C GLY A 28 -2.10 2.50 11.75
N THR A 29 -2.47 1.96 10.59
CA THR A 29 -1.90 0.71 10.06
C THR A 29 -0.71 0.98 9.15
N PHE A 30 0.01 -0.07 8.75
CA PHE A 30 1.07 0.07 7.75
C PHE A 30 0.53 0.68 6.45
N THR A 31 -0.67 0.27 6.02
CA THR A 31 -1.34 0.84 4.85
C THR A 31 -1.53 2.35 4.98
N THR A 32 -1.91 2.86 6.15
CA THR A 32 -2.02 4.31 6.39
C THR A 32 -0.68 5.01 6.25
N VAL A 33 0.38 4.46 6.86
CA VAL A 33 1.72 5.05 6.82
C VAL A 33 2.25 5.11 5.38
N PHE A 34 2.20 3.99 4.65
CA PHE A 34 2.64 3.95 3.26
C PHE A 34 1.77 4.81 2.36
N GLY A 35 0.44 4.82 2.57
CA GLY A 35 -0.49 5.69 1.85
C GLY A 35 -0.10 7.17 1.96
N ASN A 36 0.17 7.64 3.18
CA ASN A 36 0.58 9.02 3.43
C ASN A 36 1.93 9.36 2.77
N TRP A 37 2.89 8.43 2.77
CA TRP A 37 4.18 8.64 2.11
C TRP A 37 4.03 8.72 0.59
N LEU A 38 3.26 7.80 0.01
CA LEU A 38 2.97 7.76 -1.42
C LEU A 38 2.21 9.01 -1.88
N GLU A 39 1.23 9.48 -1.09
CA GLU A 39 0.47 10.69 -1.40
C GLU A 39 1.37 11.93 -1.43
N ARG A 40 2.31 12.05 -0.47
CA ARG A 40 3.29 13.15 -0.46
C ARG A 40 4.17 13.12 -1.72
N SER A 41 4.69 11.94 -2.09
CA SER A 41 5.49 11.78 -3.30
C SER A 41 4.71 12.10 -4.57
N VAL A 42 3.44 11.68 -4.65
CA VAL A 42 2.54 11.97 -5.77
C VAL A 42 2.23 13.45 -5.86
N THR A 43 1.99 14.11 -4.74
CA THR A 43 1.74 15.54 -4.69
C THR A 43 2.91 16.29 -5.32
N GLU A 44 4.14 16.02 -4.84
CA GLU A 44 5.36 16.63 -5.38
C GLU A 44 5.57 16.31 -6.87
N TYR A 45 5.33 15.05 -7.27
CA TYR A 45 5.40 14.63 -8.67
C TYR A 45 4.39 15.40 -9.54
N ASN A 46 3.17 15.62 -9.07
CA ASN A 46 2.10 16.25 -9.83
C ASN A 46 2.23 17.78 -9.93
N THR A 47 2.90 18.45 -8.99
CA THR A 47 2.97 19.93 -8.92
C THR A 47 3.49 20.60 -10.20
N LYS A 48 4.32 19.89 -10.97
CA LYS A 48 4.97 20.41 -12.20
C LYS A 48 4.37 19.85 -13.50
N ARG A 49 3.25 19.11 -13.42
CA ARG A 49 2.72 18.30 -14.53
C ARG A 49 1.31 18.70 -14.92
N ARG A 50 1.00 18.55 -16.21
CA ARG A 50 -0.37 18.76 -16.72
C ARG A 50 -1.28 17.65 -16.18
N VAL A 51 -2.57 17.92 -16.01
CA VAL A 51 -3.55 16.96 -15.47
C VAL A 51 -3.51 15.60 -16.20
N SER A 52 -3.30 15.60 -17.51
CA SER A 52 -3.19 14.39 -18.33
C SER A 52 -1.97 13.51 -18.03
N GLU A 53 -0.95 14.06 -17.35
CA GLU A 53 0.30 13.39 -16.96
C GLU A 53 0.33 13.10 -15.45
N GLN A 54 -0.66 13.58 -14.71
CA GLN A 54 -0.74 13.40 -13.27
C GLN A 54 -1.11 11.96 -12.93
N VAL A 55 -0.68 11.54 -11.75
CA VAL A 55 -0.94 10.21 -11.21
C VAL A 55 -1.73 10.35 -9.91
N VAL A 56 -2.63 9.41 -9.64
CA VAL A 56 -3.27 9.23 -8.33
C VAL A 56 -2.88 7.85 -7.83
N ILE A 57 -2.45 7.75 -6.58
CA ILE A 57 -2.16 6.46 -5.94
C ILE A 57 -3.30 6.10 -4.98
N ARG A 58 -3.74 4.84 -5.02
CA ARG A 58 -4.62 4.26 -3.99
C ARG A 58 -3.95 3.02 -3.42
N ALA A 59 -3.71 3.04 -2.11
CA ALA A 59 -3.22 1.89 -1.37
C ALA A 59 -4.39 1.12 -0.74
N THR A 60 -4.35 -0.21 -0.78
CA THR A 60 -5.32 -1.09 -0.14
C THR A 60 -4.59 -2.12 0.71
N GLY A 61 -4.96 -2.20 1.98
CA GLY A 61 -4.32 -3.06 2.96
C GLY A 61 -4.94 -4.45 3.03
N PHE A 62 -4.09 -5.46 3.19
CA PHE A 62 -4.47 -6.84 3.41
C PHE A 62 -3.64 -7.41 4.56
N ILE A 63 -4.31 -7.86 5.61
CA ILE A 63 -3.65 -8.53 6.73
C ILE A 63 -3.37 -9.98 6.32
N VAL A 64 -2.09 -10.33 6.19
CA VAL A 64 -1.64 -11.65 5.72
C VAL A 64 -0.79 -12.40 6.75
N VAL A 65 -0.87 -11.98 8.02
CA VAL A 65 -0.09 -12.55 9.15
C VAL A 65 -0.26 -14.06 9.27
N ASP A 66 -1.45 -14.59 8.95
CA ASP A 66 -1.77 -16.01 9.03
C ASP A 66 -1.60 -16.75 7.68
N GLY A 67 -0.90 -16.13 6.71
CA GLY A 67 -0.69 -16.72 5.38
C GLY A 67 -1.92 -16.73 4.47
N LYS A 68 -2.99 -16.02 4.84
CA LYS A 68 -4.20 -15.87 4.02
C LYS A 68 -4.03 -14.70 3.04
N TYR A 69 -3.49 -14.99 1.86
CA TYR A 69 -3.35 -14.01 0.80
C TYR A 69 -4.68 -13.78 0.06
N PRO A 70 -4.97 -12.56 -0.43
CA PRO A 70 -6.18 -12.31 -1.20
C PRO A 70 -6.04 -12.91 -2.61
N GLU A 71 -7.10 -13.54 -3.10
CA GLU A 71 -7.08 -14.37 -4.32
C GLU A 71 -6.83 -13.57 -5.61
N HIS A 72 -7.07 -12.26 -5.62
CA HIS A 72 -7.03 -11.42 -6.83
C HIS A 72 -5.98 -10.30 -6.79
N VAL A 73 -5.06 -10.30 -5.83
CA VAL A 73 -4.04 -9.24 -5.71
C VAL A 73 -3.20 -9.07 -6.99
N GLY A 74 -2.93 -10.17 -7.70
CA GLY A 74 -2.11 -10.13 -8.92
C GLY A 74 -2.78 -9.49 -10.14
N HIS A 75 -4.10 -9.31 -10.15
CA HIS A 75 -4.83 -8.77 -11.30
C HIS A 75 -5.43 -7.38 -11.05
N ASP A 76 -5.73 -7.06 -9.78
CA ASP A 76 -6.39 -5.83 -9.41
C ASP A 76 -5.44 -4.68 -9.05
N PHE A 77 -4.13 -4.95 -8.98
CA PHE A 77 -3.12 -4.00 -8.51
C PHE A 77 -1.95 -3.87 -9.48
N ASP A 78 -1.41 -2.65 -9.56
CA ASP A 78 -0.28 -2.31 -10.42
C ASP A 78 1.07 -2.52 -9.71
N ALA A 79 1.05 -2.56 -8.38
CA ALA A 79 2.21 -2.84 -7.54
C ALA A 79 1.80 -3.46 -6.20
N ILE A 80 2.77 -4.09 -5.54
CA ILE A 80 2.62 -4.72 -4.24
C ILE A 80 3.72 -4.20 -3.31
N ILE A 81 3.35 -3.86 -2.08
CA ILE A 81 4.25 -3.61 -0.95
C ILE A 81 4.04 -4.75 0.05
N VAL A 82 5.12 -5.43 0.44
CA VAL A 82 5.09 -6.46 1.49
C VAL A 82 5.82 -5.90 2.70
N THR A 83 5.15 -5.85 3.86
CA THR A 83 5.79 -5.36 5.08
C THR A 83 6.76 -6.38 5.64
N GLY A 84 7.65 -5.94 6.53
CA GLY A 84 8.40 -6.87 7.37
C GLY A 84 7.48 -7.77 8.20
N SER A 85 8.00 -8.93 8.59
CA SER A 85 7.37 -9.90 9.48
C SER A 85 8.28 -10.16 10.67
N MET A 86 7.68 -10.46 11.83
CA MET A 86 8.40 -10.94 13.01
C MET A 86 8.44 -12.48 13.08
N GLN A 87 7.77 -13.18 12.14
CA GLN A 87 7.68 -14.64 12.16
C GLN A 87 8.97 -15.36 11.75
N SER A 88 9.91 -14.70 11.06
CA SER A 88 11.22 -15.29 10.73
C SER A 88 12.09 -15.61 11.96
N ALA A 89 11.75 -15.04 13.13
CA ALA A 89 12.38 -15.42 14.39
C ALA A 89 11.93 -16.82 14.90
N TYR A 90 10.91 -17.41 14.29
CA TYR A 90 10.34 -18.71 14.64
C TYR A 90 10.59 -19.79 13.57
N ASP A 91 11.38 -19.49 12.53
CA ASP A 91 11.89 -20.47 11.57
C ASP A 91 12.92 -21.37 12.26
N LYS A 92 12.43 -22.28 13.12
CA LYS A 92 13.21 -23.40 13.66
C LYS A 92 13.20 -24.62 12.74
N THR A 93 12.66 -24.47 11.53
CA THR A 93 12.58 -25.55 10.54
C THR A 93 12.93 -24.96 9.18
N PRO A 94 14.03 -25.41 8.55
CA PRO A 94 14.38 -25.01 7.18
C PRO A 94 13.35 -25.50 6.16
#